data_AF-A0A1G0VHM4-F1
#
_entry.id   AF-A0A1G0VHM4-F1
#
_cell.length_a   1.000
_cell.length_b   1.000
_cell.length_c   1.000
_cell.angle_alpha   90.00
_cell.angle_beta   90.00
_cell.angle_gamma   90.00
#
_symmetry.space_group_name_H-M   'P 1'
#
loop_
_entity.id
_entity.type
_entity.pdbx_description
1 polymer ?
#
loop_
_entity_poly.entity_id
_entity_poly.type
_entity_poly.pdbx_seq_one_letter_code
_entity_poly.pdbx_strand_id
1 'polypeptide(L)' 'MSKALDKKLIKISVLAERIGISQSYASEIVNGIKTGPKAQKWLKKMIEESKRTTSHLAA' A
#
# COMPACT_ATOMS: atom_id res chain seq x y z
N MET A 1 -21.19 7.79 -14.53
CA MET A 1 -20.14 8.49 -13.76
C MET A 1 -19.46 7.48 -12.86
N SER A 2 -18.15 7.31 -13.05
CA SER A 2 -17.29 6.36 -12.34
C SER A 2 -17.34 6.52 -10.84
N LYS A 3 -17.36 5.38 -10.12
CA LYS A 3 -16.59 5.07 -8.89
C LYS A 3 -17.25 3.91 -8.14
N ALA A 4 -17.19 2.71 -8.71
CA ALA A 4 -17.38 1.47 -7.97
C ALA A 4 -16.02 0.82 -7.73
N LEU A 5 -15.06 1.61 -7.24
CA LEU A 5 -13.75 1.11 -6.80
C LEU A 5 -13.62 1.19 -5.28
N ASP A 6 -14.74 1.07 -4.55
CA ASP A 6 -14.78 0.71 -3.13
C ASP A 6 -14.45 -0.78 -2.93
N LYS A 7 -13.49 -1.32 -3.69
CA LYS A 7 -12.70 -2.44 -3.19
C LYS A 7 -11.98 -1.88 -1.97
N LYS A 8 -12.07 -2.57 -0.83
CA LYS A 8 -11.35 -2.29 0.43
C LYS A 8 -9.83 -2.15 0.18
N LEU A 9 -9.43 -1.09 -0.48
CA LEU A 9 -8.05 -0.73 -0.72
C LEU A 9 -7.63 -0.09 0.58
N ILE A 10 -6.86 -0.84 1.37
CA ILE A 10 -6.29 -0.30 2.60
C ILE A 10 -5.57 0.98 2.19
N LYS A 11 -5.96 2.09 2.83
CA LYS A 11 -5.40 3.40 2.51
C LYS A 11 -3.89 3.32 2.57
N ILE A 12 -3.20 3.87 1.57
CA ILE A 12 -1.73 3.89 1.50
C ILE A 12 -1.13 4.45 2.80
N SER A 13 -1.83 5.40 3.45
CA SER A 13 -1.49 5.92 4.77
C SER A 13 -1.35 4.81 5.83
N VAL A 14 -2.33 3.92 5.93
CA VAL A 14 -2.34 2.82 6.90
C VAL A 14 -1.23 1.80 6.61
N LEU A 15 -0.99 1.50 5.33
CA LEU A 15 0.13 0.63 4.94
C LEU A 15 1.48 1.27 5.26
N ALA A 16 1.62 2.57 4.99
CA ALA A 16 2.83 3.33 5.26
C ALA A 16 3.16 3.38 6.77
N GLU A 17 2.16 3.65 7.61
CA GLU A 17 2.29 3.62 9.07
C GLU A 17 2.72 2.23 9.57
N ARG A 18 2.06 1.16 9.09
CA ARG A 18 2.36 -0.22 9.52
C ARG A 18 3.76 -0.69 9.17
N ILE A 19 4.30 -0.24 8.03
CA ILE A 19 5.64 -0.64 7.58
C ILE A 19 6.72 0.38 8.01
N GLY A 20 6.35 1.49 8.64
CA GLY A 20 7.27 2.49 9.17
C GLY A 20 7.91 3.39 8.10
N ILE A 21 7.16 3.77 7.06
CA ILE A 21 7.60 4.77 6.07
C ILE A 21 6.65 5.96 6.04
N SER A 22 7.11 7.11 5.54
CA SER A 22 6.23 8.26 5.37
C SER A 22 5.19 8.01 4.27
N GLN A 23 4.00 8.56 4.47
CA GLN A 23 2.91 8.48 3.49
C GLN A 23 3.32 9.07 2.14
N SER A 24 4.05 10.20 2.14
CA SER A 24 4.56 10.81 0.90
C SER A 24 5.47 9.87 0.14
N TYR A 25 6.40 9.21 0.84
CA TYR A 25 7.31 8.24 0.23
C TYR A 25 6.57 7.02 -0.32
N ALA A 26 5.58 6.50 0.43
CA ALA A 26 4.73 5.41 -0.04
C ALA A 26 3.94 5.82 -1.30
N SER A 27 3.41 7.04 -1.34
CA SER A 27 2.68 7.56 -2.49
C SER A 27 3.60 7.73 -3.71
N GLU A 28 4.83 8.23 -3.54
CA GLU A 28 5.81 8.31 -4.62
C GLU A 28 6.15 6.92 -5.21
N ILE A 29 6.21 5.88 -4.37
CA ILE A 29 6.46 4.51 -4.82
C ILE A 29 5.27 3.96 -5.61
N VAL A 30 4.04 4.11 -5.08
CA VAL A 30 2.81 3.62 -5.74
C VAL A 30 2.55 4.34 -7.06
N ASN A 31 2.87 5.64 -7.11
CA ASN A 31 2.76 6.45 -8.33
C ASN A 31 3.90 6.23 -9.33
N GLY A 32 4.88 5.35 -9.02
CA GLY A 32 6.01 5.06 -9.91
C GLY A 32 7.05 6.18 -10.03
N ILE A 33 7.02 7.18 -9.14
CA ILE A 33 8.03 8.25 -9.06
C ILE A 33 9.34 7.68 -8.48
N LYS A 34 9.23 6.80 -7.49
CA LYS A 34 10.38 6.08 -6.91
C LYS A 34 10.31 4.60 -7.25
N THR A 35 11.24 4.14 -8.10
CA THR A 35 11.27 2.76 -8.62
C THR A 35 12.56 2.01 -8.31
N GLY A 36 13.49 2.61 -7.57
CA GLY A 36 14.77 1.98 -7.23
C GLY A 36 14.63 0.70 -6.36
N PRO A 37 15.71 -0.07 -6.15
CA PRO A 37 15.68 -1.35 -5.44
C PRO A 37 15.06 -1.26 -4.03
N LYS A 38 15.36 -0.15 -3.32
CA LYS A 38 14.77 0.14 -2.01
C LYS A 38 13.26 0.38 -2.09
N ALA A 39 12.79 1.08 -3.11
CA ALA A 39 11.36 1.33 -3.33
C ALA A 39 10.61 0.04 -3.66
N GLN A 40 11.19 -0.83 -4.51
CA GLN A 40 10.60 -2.14 -4.81
C GLN A 40 10.47 -3.03 -3.56
N LYS A 41 11.45 -3.00 -2.65
CA LYS A 41 11.35 -3.70 -1.35
C LYS A 41 10.15 -3.22 -0.54
N TRP A 42 9.93 -1.91 -0.48
CA TRP A 42 8.80 -1.32 0.24
C TRP A 42 7.46 -1.61 -0.43
N LEU A 43 7.41 -1.57 -1.77
CA LEU A 43 6.23 -1.95 -2.54
C LEU A 43 5.82 -3.40 -2.24
N LYS A 44 6.78 -4.32 -2.21
CA LYS A 44 6.52 -5.73 -1.85
C LYS A 44 5.93 -5.87 -0.44
N LYS A 45 6.49 -5.15 0.54
CA LYS A 45 5.96 -5.12 1.92
C LYS A 45 4.54 -4.55 1.99
N MET A 46 4.25 -3.47 1.25
CA MET A 46 2.90 -2.88 1.19
C MET A 46 1.88 -3.88 0.64
N ILE A 47 2.24 -4.64 -0.40
CA ILE A 47 1.39 -5.68 -0.97
C ILE A 47 1.16 -6.82 0.02
N GLU A 48 2.20 -7.24 0.75
CA GLU A 48 2.10 -8.31 1.75
C GLU A 48 1.19 -7.90 2.92
N GLU A 49 1.35 -6.69 3.46
CA GLU A 49 0.49 -6.20 4.54
C GLU A 49 -0.95 -5.93 4.09
N SER A 50 -1.12 -5.50 2.83
CA SER A 50 -2.45 -5.37 2.26
C SER A 50 -3.17 -6.71 2.21
N LYS A 51 -2.47 -7.82 1.91
CA LYS A 51 -3.04 -9.18 1.89
C LYS A 51 -3.34 -9.69 3.29
N ARG A 52 -2.44 -9.48 4.26
CA ARG A 52 -2.63 -9.90 5.65
C ARG A 52 -3.87 -9.26 6.27
N THR A 53 -4.10 -7.98 5.99
CA THR A 53 -5.24 -7.24 6.53
C THR A 53 -6.57 -7.67 5.91
N THR A 54 -6.61 -8.03 4.62
CA THR A 54 -7.84 -8.60 4.01
C THR A 54 -8.14 -10.01 4.48
N SER A 55 -7.13 -10.85 4.75
CA SER A 55 -7.34 -12.18 5.35
C SER A 55 -7.98 -12.11 6.75
N HIS A 56 -7.67 -11.08 7.54
CA HIS A 56 -8.24 -10.92 8.88
C HIS A 56 -9.70 -10.43 8.88
N LEU A 57 -10.18 -9.91 7.74
CA LEU A 57 -11.56 -9.40 7.54
C LEU A 57 -12.48 -10.44 6.87
N ALA A 58 -11.94 -11.60 6.48
CA ALA A 58 -12.67 -12.68 5.81
C ALA A 58 -12.88 -13.92 6.70
N ALA A 59 -12.46 -13.87 7.97
CA ALA A 59 -12.71 -14.86 9.01
C ALA A 59 -13.69 -14.28 10.03
#